data_AF-A0AAV4L9W8-F1
#
_entry.id   AF-A0AAV4L9W8-F1
#
_cell.length_a   1.000
_cell.length_b   1.000
_cell.length_c   1.000
_cell.angle_alpha   90.00
_cell.angle_beta   90.00
_cell.angle_gamma   90.00
#
_symmetry.space_group_name_H-M   'P 1'
#
loop_
_entity.id
_entity.type
_entity.pdbx_description
1 polymer ?
#
loop_
_entity_poly.entity_id
_entity_poly.type
_entity_poly.pdbx_seq_one_letter_code
_entity_poly.pdbx_strand_id
1 'polypeptide(L)' 'MVYPDKTKYAGTWVNGKREGKGKLIFKDGREGEELWKADAPAISKNKAPLPAA' A
#
# COMPACT_ATOMS: atom_id res chain seq x y z
N MET A 1 -0.16 -6.24 -6.96
CA MET A 1 -0.35 -7.46 -6.15
C MET A 1 -1.74 -7.39 -5.54
N VAL A 2 -2.56 -8.44 -5.66
CA VAL A 2 -3.88 -8.51 -5.00
C VAL A 2 -3.68 -9.27 -3.70
N TYR A 3 -3.93 -8.61 -2.58
CA TYR A 3 -3.82 -9.22 -1.27
C TYR A 3 -5.00 -10.18 -1.03
N PRO A 4 -4.86 -11.18 -0.14
CA PRO A 4 -5.96 -12.07 0.22
C PRO A 4 -7.20 -11.33 0.72
N ASP A 5 -7.02 -10.14 1.29
CA ASP A 5 -8.09 -9.22 1.71
C ASP A 5 -8.80 -8.51 0.53
N LYS A 6 -8.48 -8.87 -0.72
CA LYS A 6 -8.92 -8.24 -1.98
C LYS A 6 -8.48 -6.78 -2.13
N THR A 7 -7.61 -6.29 -1.26
CA THR A 7 -6.91 -5.02 -1.43
C THR A 7 -5.97 -5.12 -2.64
N LYS A 8 -5.92 -4.08 -3.46
CA LYS A 8 -5.00 -3.97 -4.60
C LYS A 8 -4.01 -2.86 -4.31
N TYR A 9 -2.73 -3.16 -4.49
CA TYR A 9 -1.71 -2.13 -4.52
C TYR A 9 -1.31 -1.81 -5.96
N ALA A 10 -1.39 -0.54 -6.31
CA ALA A 10 -0.97 0.05 -7.57
C ALA A 10 0.12 1.08 -7.30
N GLY A 11 1.38 0.70 -7.47
CA GLY A 11 2.52 1.56 -7.22
C GLY A 11 3.80 0.97 -7.79
N THR A 12 4.88 1.71 -7.64
CA THR A 12 6.19 1.28 -8.13
C THR A 12 6.82 0.28 -7.17
N TRP A 13 7.48 -0.72 -7.74
CA TRP A 13 8.24 -1.71 -6.99
C TRP A 13 9.71 -1.60 -7.40
N VAL A 14 10.58 -1.42 -6.42
CA VAL A 14 12.02 -1.34 -6.61
C VAL A 14 12.65 -2.47 -5.80
N ASN A 15 13.41 -3.33 -6.47
CA ASN A 15 14.10 -4.46 -5.84
C ASN A 15 13.15 -5.39 -5.04
N GLY A 16 11.94 -5.61 -5.56
CA GLY A 16 10.92 -6.43 -4.89
C GLY A 16 10.22 -5.76 -3.71
N LYS A 17 10.53 -4.50 -3.40
CA LYS A 17 9.90 -3.72 -2.32
C LYS A 17 9.07 -2.59 -2.89
N ARG A 18 8.01 -2.19 -2.18
CA ARG A 18 7.21 -1.01 -2.54
C ARG A 18 8.04 0.25 -2.36
N GLU A 19 8.11 1.08 -3.41
CA GLU A 19 8.89 2.31 -3.39
C GLU A 19 8.25 3.40 -4.27
N GLY A 20 8.36 4.67 -3.88
CA GLY A 20 7.73 5.78 -4.60
C GLY A 20 6.24 5.90 -4.33
N LYS A 21 5.50 6.59 -5.21
CA LYS A 21 4.05 6.77 -5.05
C LYS A 21 3.31 5.45 -5.32
N GLY A 22 2.47 5.06 -4.38
CA GLY A 22 1.62 3.88 -4.51
C GLY A 22 0.22 4.13 -3.95
N LYS A 23 -0.78 3.63 -4.66
CA LYS A 23 -2.20 3.67 -4.29
C LYS A 23 -2.63 2.31 -3.77
N LEU A 24 -3.20 2.26 -2.57
CA LEU A 24 -3.98 1.11 -2.11
C LEU A 24 -5.44 1.30 -2.46
N ILE A 25 -6.05 0.27 -3.04
CA ILE A 25 -7.46 0.20 -3.37
C ILE A 25 -8.04 -0.93 -2.52
N PHE A 26 -8.86 -0.58 -1.55
CA PHE A 26 -9.54 -1.53 -0.67
C PHE A 26 -10.75 -2.14 -1.37
N LYS A 27 -11.19 -3.30 -0.89
CA LYS A 27 -12.39 -4.00 -1.40
C LYS A 27 -13.65 -3.12 -1.31
N ASP A 28 -13.73 -2.27 -0.29
CA ASP A 28 -14.82 -1.29 -0.11
C ASP A 28 -14.84 -0.17 -1.17
N GLY A 29 -13.87 -0.14 -2.10
CA GLY A 29 -13.70 0.97 -3.04
C GLY A 29 -13.01 2.19 -2.42
N ARG A 30 -12.64 2.13 -1.14
CA ARG A 30 -11.76 3.12 -0.52
C ARG A 30 -10.40 3.08 -1.19
N GLU A 31 -9.81 4.23 -1.44
CA GLU A 31 -8.49 4.34 -2.04
C GLU A 31 -7.62 5.27 -1.21
N GLY A 32 -6.36 4.89 -1.00
CA GLY A 32 -5.37 5.69 -0.27
C GLY A 32 -4.10 5.83 -1.09
N GLU A 33 -3.70 7.07 -1.37
CA GLU A 33 -2.41 7.37 -2.00
C GLU A 33 -1.35 7.58 -0.94
N GLU A 34 -0.30 6.79 -0.98
CA GLU A 34 0.80 6.81 -0.01
C GLU A 34 2.14 6.80 -0.74
N LEU A 35 3.14 7.44 -0.15
CA LEU A 35 4.52 7.28 -0.60
C LEU A 35 5.08 6.06 0.11
N TRP A 36 5.75 5.17 -0.62
CA TRP A 36 6.36 3.96 -0.12
C TRP A 36 7.88 4.11 -0.18
N LYS A 37 8.56 3.56 0.81
CA LYS A 37 10.02 3.48 0.84
C LYS A 37 10.41 2.14 1.46
N ALA A 38 10.98 1.26 0.64
CA ALA A 38 11.43 -0.07 1.07
C ALA A 38 10.37 -0.86 1.86
N ASP A 39 9.13 -0.90 1.36
CA ASP A 39 7.98 -1.57 1.97
C ASP A 39 7.30 -0.86 3.17
N ALA A 40 7.77 0.33 3.53
CA ALA A 40 7.13 1.17 4.55
C ALA A 40 6.47 2.42 3.95
N PRO A 41 5.27 2.83 4.42
CA PRO A 41 4.70 4.11 4.04
C PRO A 41 5.55 5.27 4.60
N ALA A 42 6.10 6.09 3.72
CA ALA A 42 6.92 7.27 4.00
C ALA A 42 6.09 8.48 4.48
N ILE A 43 4.76 8.50 4.25
CA ILE A 43 3.86 9.55 4.75
C ILE A 43 2.55 8.90 5.20
N SER A 44 2.49 8.45 6.46
CA SER A 44 1.24 8.02 7.08
C SER A 44 0.48 9.24 7.62
N LYS A 45 -0.50 9.73 6.85
CA LYS A 45 -1.60 10.51 7.46
C LYS A 45 -2.66 9.50 7.93
N ASN A 46 -2.63 9.22 9.23
CA ASN A 46 -3.57 8.37 9.99
C ASN A 46 -3.59 6.88 9.64
N LYS A 47 -2.79 6.16 10.43
CA LYS A 47 -2.53 4.72 10.46
C LYS A 47 -3.82 3.91 10.73
N ALA A 48 -4.33 3.18 9.75
CA ALA A 48 -5.06 1.94 10.00
C ALA A 48 -4.01 0.80 10.03
N PRO A 49 -4.00 -0.07 11.05
CA PRO A 49 -3.01 -1.12 11.14
C PRO A 49 -3.24 -2.12 9.99
N LEU A 50 -2.22 -2.29 9.14
CA LEU A 50 -2.16 -3.44 8.23
C LEU A 50 -2.16 -4.70 9.11
N PRO A 51 -3.11 -5.64 8.94
CA PRO A 51 -3.04 -6.91 9.64
C PRO A 51 -1.76 -7.64 9.19
N ALA A 52 -0.86 -7.88 10.15
CA ALA A 52 0.30 -8.73 9.94
C ALA A 52 -0.20 -10.14 9.60
N ALA A 53 0.28 -10.68 8.48
CA ALA A 53 0.05 -12.06 8.07
C ALA A 53 0.77 -13.03 9.01
#